data_AF-A0A7S2YYD9-F1
#
_entry.id   AF-A0A7S2YYD9-F1
#
_cell.length_a   1.000
_cell.length_b   1.000
_cell.length_c   1.000
_cell.angle_alpha   90.00
_cell.angle_beta   90.00
_cell.angle_gamma   90.00
#
_symmetry.space_group_name_H-M   'P 1'
#
loop_
_entity.id
_entity.type
_entity.pdbx_description
1 polymer ?
#
loop_
_entity_poly.entity_id
_entity_poly.type
_entity_poly.pdbx_seq_one_letter_code
_entity_poly.pdbx_strand_id
1 'polypeptide(L)'
;EKVGVKNKDKAIMKMSQVDFTYPGTERQILGGCSLQVSMASRVACVGPNGAGKSTLIKLLTGEVKATIGTVWKHPNLRIAYVAQHAFHHVEQHVDKTPNEYIQWRFAGGEDKENQTKVDRQLSAEEEKKMKEKLVIDGQKREIEKLKGRRKHKNTYEYEVKFVGLEDDKNIYMIRDDLEDLGFEKMVARVDEEEAARMGMVSRPLTKANIEQHLADVGLDAEFATHSRIRGLSGGQKVKVVIGAAMWNQPHILVMDEPTNYLDRDSLGALASAIKEYGGGVVIISHNAEFCKTMCQEEWSVPGDGIVHITGNQYKQEKLKEQVIQDEVTDALGNTIKVKAPKKKLSRKELKAKIKERKAKLDRGDEVSSDPDGLYAEHGC
;
A
#
# COMPACT_ATOMS: atom_id res chain seq x y z
N GLU A 1 20.66 -11.51 6.12
CA GLU A 1 19.67 -11.42 5.03
C GLU A 1 18.29 -11.89 5.50
N LYS A 2 17.21 -11.17 5.16
CA LYS A 2 15.77 -11.59 5.07
C LYS A 2 14.80 -10.40 5.25
N VAL A 3 14.87 -9.41 4.36
CA VAL A 3 13.71 -8.52 4.11
C VAL A 3 13.59 -8.45 2.60
N GLY A 4 12.55 -9.08 2.08
CA GLY A 4 12.35 -9.32 0.65
C GLY A 4 11.43 -10.51 0.42
N VAL A 5 10.57 -10.41 -0.59
CA VAL A 5 9.63 -11.45 -0.98
C VAL A 5 10.34 -12.39 -1.96
N LYS A 6 10.68 -13.62 -1.52
CA LYS A 6 11.37 -14.61 -2.36
C LYS A 6 10.40 -15.47 -3.19
N ASN A 7 9.17 -15.66 -2.70
CA ASN A 7 8.13 -16.45 -3.36
C ASN A 7 7.07 -15.50 -3.94
N LYS A 8 6.72 -15.67 -5.23
CA LYS A 8 5.69 -14.90 -5.92
C LYS A 8 4.29 -15.07 -5.31
N ASP A 9 4.02 -16.21 -4.67
CA ASP A 9 2.74 -16.51 -4.01
C ASP A 9 2.61 -15.84 -2.64
N LYS A 10 3.72 -15.35 -2.07
CA LYS A 10 3.65 -14.66 -0.79
C LYS A 10 2.89 -13.35 -0.96
N ALA A 11 1.82 -13.19 -0.19
CA ALA A 11 1.03 -11.98 -0.18
C ALA A 11 1.88 -10.74 0.15
N ILE A 12 1.75 -9.73 -0.71
CA ILE A 12 2.41 -8.43 -0.63
C ILE A 12 1.43 -7.29 -0.33
N MET A 13 0.13 -7.59 -0.38
CA MET A 13 -0.96 -6.75 0.10
C MET A 13 -1.97 -7.64 0.83
N LYS A 14 -2.53 -7.15 1.95
CA LYS A 14 -3.50 -7.89 2.76
C LYS A 14 -4.54 -6.94 3.36
N MET A 15 -5.79 -7.37 3.37
CA MET A 15 -6.87 -6.78 4.15
C MET A 15 -7.39 -7.84 5.13
N SER A 16 -7.57 -7.49 6.39
CA SER A 16 -8.10 -8.39 7.41
C SER A 16 -9.27 -7.74 8.16
N GLN A 17 -10.45 -8.34 8.01
CA GLN A 17 -11.71 -7.92 8.65
C GLN A 17 -11.99 -6.43 8.47
N VAL A 18 -11.88 -5.95 7.22
CA VAL A 18 -12.01 -4.54 6.88
C VAL A 18 -13.48 -4.15 6.67
N ASP A 19 -13.89 -3.11 7.40
CA ASP A 19 -15.15 -2.41 7.18
C ASP A 19 -14.87 -0.97 6.75
N PHE A 20 -15.71 -0.46 5.87
CA PHE A 20 -15.61 0.91 5.41
C PHE A 20 -16.97 1.54 5.10
N THR A 21 -17.11 2.76 5.60
CA THR A 21 -18.26 3.65 5.37
C THR A 21 -17.73 5.06 5.11
N TYR A 22 -18.25 5.74 4.07
CA TYR A 22 -17.87 7.12 3.80
C TYR A 22 -18.39 8.06 4.90
N PRO A 23 -17.62 9.08 5.32
CA PRO A 23 -18.08 10.09 6.26
C PRO A 23 -19.38 10.74 5.78
N GLY A 24 -20.37 10.87 6.68
CA GLY A 24 -21.67 11.45 6.36
C GLY A 24 -22.67 10.50 5.68
N THR A 25 -22.33 9.22 5.50
CA THR A 25 -23.25 8.20 5.00
C THR A 25 -23.47 7.10 6.05
N GLU A 26 -24.69 6.58 6.16
CA GLU A 26 -24.99 5.42 7.01
C GLU A 26 -24.85 4.09 6.26
N ARG A 27 -24.75 4.16 4.92
CA ARG A 27 -24.60 2.98 4.08
C ARG A 27 -23.17 2.43 4.19
N GLN A 28 -23.04 1.27 4.81
CA GLN A 28 -21.81 0.49 4.78
C GLN A 28 -21.49 0.08 3.34
N ILE A 29 -20.29 0.42 2.87
CA ILE A 29 -19.84 0.10 1.52
C ILE A 29 -19.16 -1.27 1.49
N LEU A 30 -18.39 -1.57 2.54
CA LEU A 30 -17.70 -2.85 2.73
C LEU A 30 -17.79 -3.26 4.19
N GLY A 31 -18.01 -4.56 4.44
CA GLY A 31 -18.08 -5.15 5.78
C GLY A 31 -17.40 -6.51 5.84
N GLY A 32 -16.55 -6.70 6.85
CA GLY A 32 -15.85 -7.94 7.16
C GLY A 32 -14.90 -8.44 6.08
N CYS A 33 -14.44 -7.57 5.17
CA CYS A 33 -13.69 -7.98 4.00
C CYS A 33 -12.27 -8.44 4.37
N SER A 34 -11.90 -9.66 3.95
CA SER A 34 -10.55 -10.18 4.12
C SER A 34 -10.04 -10.74 2.79
N LEU A 35 -8.96 -10.17 2.26
CA LEU A 35 -8.38 -10.56 0.97
C LEU A 35 -6.87 -10.38 0.97
N GLN A 36 -6.19 -11.03 0.03
CA GLN A 36 -4.74 -10.93 -0.12
C GLN A 36 -4.38 -10.85 -1.60
N VAL A 37 -3.30 -10.12 -1.91
CA VAL A 37 -2.74 -10.05 -3.27
C VAL A 37 -1.26 -10.35 -3.21
N SER A 38 -0.79 -11.15 -4.15
CA SER A 38 0.58 -11.59 -4.34
C SER A 38 1.08 -11.22 -5.74
N MET A 39 2.37 -11.46 -6.05
CA MET A 39 2.87 -11.25 -7.42
C MET A 39 2.37 -12.31 -8.41
N ALA A 40 1.83 -13.44 -7.92
CA ALA A 40 1.19 -14.45 -8.76
C ALA A 40 -0.30 -14.16 -9.01
N SER A 41 -0.91 -13.24 -8.25
CA SER A 41 -2.35 -13.01 -8.27
C SER A 41 -2.84 -12.55 -9.64
N ARG A 42 -3.98 -13.12 -10.06
CA ARG A 42 -4.76 -12.74 -11.24
C ARG A 42 -6.21 -12.64 -10.82
N VAL A 43 -6.61 -11.43 -10.43
CA VAL A 43 -7.88 -11.15 -9.75
C VAL A 43 -8.78 -10.31 -10.64
N ALA A 44 -10.05 -10.70 -10.76
CA ALA A 44 -11.10 -9.89 -11.35
C ALA A 44 -12.02 -9.32 -10.26
N CYS A 45 -12.18 -8.01 -10.17
CA CYS A 45 -13.16 -7.34 -9.33
C CYS A 45 -14.39 -6.99 -10.17
N VAL A 46 -15.50 -7.68 -9.90
CA VAL A 46 -16.74 -7.60 -10.68
C VAL A 46 -17.91 -7.17 -9.79
N GLY A 47 -18.95 -6.58 -10.38
CA GLY A 47 -20.10 -6.05 -9.66
C GLY A 47 -20.71 -4.83 -10.34
N PRO A 48 -21.93 -4.40 -9.95
CA PRO A 48 -22.62 -3.27 -10.56
C PRO A 48 -21.93 -1.93 -10.29
N ASN A 49 -22.28 -0.92 -11.08
CA ASN A 49 -21.77 0.45 -10.90
C ASN A 49 -22.21 0.99 -9.54
N GLY A 50 -21.28 1.62 -8.82
CA GLY A 50 -21.54 2.15 -7.47
C GLY A 50 -21.63 1.10 -6.36
N ALA A 51 -21.27 -0.17 -6.63
CA ALA A 51 -21.25 -1.23 -5.62
C ALA A 51 -20.09 -1.14 -4.62
N GLY A 52 -19.07 -0.32 -4.91
CA GLY A 52 -17.88 -0.17 -4.06
C GLY A 52 -16.61 -0.80 -4.63
N LYS A 53 -16.57 -1.25 -5.89
CA LYS A 53 -15.36 -1.82 -6.54
C LYS A 53 -14.14 -0.90 -6.44
N SER A 54 -14.27 0.35 -6.88
CA SER A 54 -13.18 1.32 -6.81
C SER A 54 -12.82 1.66 -5.36
N THR A 55 -13.79 1.69 -4.44
CA THR A 55 -13.56 1.87 -3.00
C THR A 55 -12.74 0.71 -2.41
N LEU A 56 -13.05 -0.54 -2.76
CA LEU A 56 -12.29 -1.71 -2.35
C LEU A 56 -10.83 -1.60 -2.78
N ILE A 57 -10.61 -1.19 -4.02
CA ILE A 57 -9.26 -1.00 -4.54
C ILE A 57 -8.55 0.17 -3.86
N LYS A 58 -9.22 1.29 -3.61
CA LYS A 58 -8.65 2.42 -2.86
C LYS A 58 -8.26 2.03 -1.43
N LEU A 59 -9.04 1.20 -0.76
CA LEU A 59 -8.67 0.66 0.55
C LEU A 59 -7.44 -0.25 0.43
N LEU A 60 -7.44 -1.14 -0.56
CA LEU A 60 -6.35 -2.08 -0.79
C LEU A 60 -5.03 -1.36 -1.15
N THR A 61 -5.08 -0.37 -2.03
CA THR A 61 -3.95 0.50 -2.37
C THR A 61 -3.62 1.50 -1.27
N GLY A 62 -4.40 1.54 -0.19
CA GLY A 62 -4.27 2.41 0.99
C GLY A 62 -4.37 3.90 0.67
N GLU A 63 -5.11 4.25 -0.39
CA GLU A 63 -5.58 5.61 -0.65
C GLU A 63 -6.58 6.04 0.43
N VAL A 64 -7.42 5.11 0.89
CA VAL A 64 -8.43 5.37 1.92
C VAL A 64 -8.15 4.54 3.16
N LYS A 65 -8.33 5.12 4.35
CA LYS A 65 -8.21 4.41 5.63
C LYS A 65 -9.49 3.64 5.93
N ALA A 66 -9.34 2.37 6.29
CA ALA A 66 -10.45 1.54 6.75
C ALA A 66 -11.06 2.10 8.05
N THR A 67 -12.38 1.92 8.23
CA THR A 67 -13.07 2.31 9.47
C THR A 67 -12.80 1.28 10.57
N ILE A 68 -12.83 -0.01 10.20
CA ILE A 68 -12.50 -1.15 11.07
C ILE A 68 -11.57 -2.08 10.29
N GLY A 69 -10.73 -2.82 10.99
CA GLY A 69 -9.83 -3.81 10.41
C GLY A 69 -8.45 -3.26 10.09
N THR A 70 -7.65 -4.09 9.41
CA THR A 70 -6.26 -3.73 9.07
C THR A 70 -6.01 -3.90 7.58
N VAL A 71 -5.32 -2.93 7.00
CA VAL A 71 -4.77 -3.00 5.64
C VAL A 71 -3.26 -2.96 5.74
N TRP A 72 -2.60 -3.96 5.17
CA TRP A 72 -1.15 -4.06 5.14
C TRP A 72 -0.63 -4.11 3.71
N LYS A 73 0.45 -3.38 3.46
CA LYS A 73 1.17 -3.36 2.18
C LYS A 73 2.66 -3.55 2.44
N HIS A 74 3.33 -4.28 1.56
CA HIS A 74 4.78 -4.41 1.65
C HIS A 74 5.47 -3.05 1.39
N PRO A 75 6.46 -2.60 2.20
CA PRO A 75 7.04 -1.25 2.09
C PRO A 75 7.80 -0.95 0.78
N ASN A 76 8.23 -1.97 0.04
CA ASN A 76 8.89 -1.79 -1.27
C ASN A 76 7.93 -2.04 -2.43
N LEU A 77 6.63 -2.16 -2.15
CA LEU A 77 5.62 -2.42 -3.16
C LEU A 77 5.49 -1.20 -4.08
N ARG A 78 5.39 -1.49 -5.38
CA ARG A 78 5.05 -0.49 -6.40
C ARG A 78 3.79 -0.95 -7.09
N ILE A 79 2.81 -0.08 -7.15
CA ILE A 79 1.51 -0.34 -7.76
C ILE A 79 1.37 0.61 -8.93
N ALA A 80 1.05 0.07 -10.11
CA ALA A 80 0.62 0.86 -11.24
C ALA A 80 -0.90 0.84 -11.31
N TYR A 81 -1.53 2.01 -11.31
CA TYR A 81 -2.97 2.15 -11.46
C TYR A 81 -3.27 2.72 -12.85
N VAL A 82 -3.86 1.91 -13.72
CA VAL A 82 -4.36 2.34 -15.02
C VAL A 82 -5.83 2.69 -14.83
N ALA A 83 -6.09 3.97 -14.64
CA ALA A 83 -7.45 4.47 -14.50
C ALA A 83 -8.22 4.40 -15.81
N GLN A 84 -9.54 4.39 -15.69
CA GLN A 84 -10.47 4.50 -16.80
C GLN A 84 -10.16 5.71 -17.73
N HIS A 85 -9.69 6.81 -17.13
CA HIS A 85 -9.34 8.06 -17.82
C HIS A 85 -7.85 8.17 -18.19
N ALA A 86 -7.04 7.12 -18.08
CA ALA A 86 -5.62 7.17 -18.42
C ALA A 86 -5.39 7.64 -19.87
N PHE A 87 -6.32 7.34 -20.77
CA PHE A 87 -6.31 7.86 -22.15
C PHE A 87 -6.45 9.37 -22.23
N HIS A 88 -7.28 10.00 -21.38
CA HIS A 88 -7.41 11.46 -21.36
C HIS A 88 -6.11 12.14 -20.93
N HIS A 89 -5.31 11.52 -20.05
CA HIS A 89 -4.00 12.07 -19.69
C HIS A 89 -3.05 12.07 -20.88
N VAL A 90 -3.02 10.99 -21.67
CA VAL A 90 -2.24 10.93 -22.91
C VAL A 90 -2.78 11.91 -23.95
N GLU A 91 -4.10 12.12 -24.02
CA GLU A 91 -4.73 13.11 -24.91
C GLU A 91 -4.34 14.56 -24.59
N GLN A 92 -4.17 14.90 -23.31
CA GLN A 92 -3.65 16.23 -22.92
C GLN A 92 -2.21 16.47 -23.37
N HIS A 93 -1.49 15.41 -23.75
CA HIS A 93 -0.10 15.44 -24.17
C HIS A 93 0.08 15.05 -25.64
N VAL A 94 -0.96 15.21 -26.47
CA VAL A 94 -0.93 14.85 -27.90
C VAL A 94 0.21 15.48 -28.71
N ASP A 95 0.72 16.63 -28.27
CA ASP A 95 1.84 17.32 -28.92
C ASP A 95 3.20 16.72 -28.59
N LYS A 96 3.33 15.88 -27.56
CA LYS A 96 4.56 15.19 -27.21
C LYS A 96 4.69 13.88 -27.98
N THR A 97 5.92 13.41 -28.14
CA THR A 97 6.18 12.00 -28.47
C THR A 97 5.93 11.12 -27.24
N PRO A 98 5.64 9.82 -27.40
CA PRO A 98 5.55 8.89 -26.27
C PRO A 98 6.76 8.93 -25.35
N ASN A 99 7.96 9.05 -25.93
CA ASN A 99 9.21 9.18 -25.20
C ASN A 99 9.21 10.43 -24.29
N GLU A 100 8.92 11.60 -24.86
CA GLU A 100 8.83 12.87 -24.12
C GLU A 100 7.72 12.85 -23.05
N TYR A 101 6.61 12.17 -23.32
CA TYR A 101 5.54 12.01 -22.35
C TYR A 101 5.98 11.19 -21.13
N ILE A 102 6.68 10.06 -21.32
CA ILE A 102 7.27 9.28 -20.21
C ILE A 102 8.32 10.11 -19.47
N GLN A 103 9.20 10.82 -20.19
CA GLN A 103 10.16 11.75 -19.55
C GLN A 103 9.44 12.79 -18.69
N TRP A 104 8.41 13.44 -19.23
CA TRP A 104 7.63 14.43 -18.50
C TRP A 104 6.95 13.84 -17.25
N ARG A 105 6.34 12.65 -17.37
CA ARG A 105 5.62 11.96 -16.30
C ARG A 105 6.52 11.61 -15.11
N PHE A 106 7.79 11.27 -15.38
CA PHE A 106 8.75 10.77 -14.39
C PHE A 106 9.93 11.71 -14.08
N ALA A 107 9.95 12.94 -14.63
CA ALA A 107 11.06 13.89 -14.47
C ALA A 107 11.44 14.21 -13.01
N GLY A 108 10.53 14.00 -12.05
CA GLY A 108 10.70 14.37 -10.64
C GLY A 108 11.06 13.21 -9.71
N GLY A 109 11.42 12.03 -10.20
CA GLY A 109 11.62 10.87 -9.32
C GLY A 109 10.35 10.07 -9.02
N GLU A 110 9.20 10.70 -9.23
CA GLU A 110 7.87 10.18 -8.92
C GLU A 110 6.97 10.18 -10.16
N ASP A 111 5.93 9.35 -10.12
CA ASP A 111 4.89 9.32 -11.14
C ASP A 111 3.88 10.47 -10.93
N LYS A 112 3.96 11.51 -11.76
CA LYS A 112 3.06 12.67 -11.69
C LYS A 112 1.58 12.32 -11.84
N GLU A 113 1.24 11.26 -12.56
CA GLU A 113 -0.17 10.87 -12.69
C GLU A 113 -0.73 10.32 -11.38
N ASN A 114 0.09 9.56 -10.65
CA ASN A 114 -0.30 9.07 -9.32
C ASN A 114 -0.34 10.21 -8.28
N GLN A 115 0.41 11.31 -8.46
CA GLN A 115 0.38 12.47 -7.55
C GLN A 115 -0.96 13.23 -7.56
N THR A 116 -1.74 13.14 -8.65
CA THR A 116 -3.05 13.81 -8.75
C THR A 116 -4.12 13.12 -7.89
N LYS A 117 -3.81 11.97 -7.28
CA LYS A 117 -4.70 11.32 -6.32
C LYS A 117 -4.76 12.15 -5.02
N VAL A 118 -5.99 12.54 -4.70
CA VAL A 118 -6.41 13.61 -3.77
C VAL A 118 -6.01 13.42 -2.28
N ASP A 119 -5.33 12.33 -1.89
CA ASP A 119 -5.15 11.95 -0.47
C ASP A 119 -3.79 12.27 0.17
N ARG A 120 -2.94 13.10 -0.46
CA ARG A 120 -1.75 13.67 0.21
C ARG A 120 -2.09 14.72 1.28
N GLN A 121 -3.36 15.13 1.37
CA GLN A 121 -3.80 16.08 2.39
C GLN A 121 -3.96 15.34 3.72
N LEU A 122 -3.26 15.83 4.74
CA LEU A 122 -3.46 15.40 6.11
C LEU A 122 -4.86 15.84 6.52
N SER A 123 -5.63 14.96 7.16
CA SER A 123 -6.88 15.39 7.78
C SER A 123 -6.56 16.34 8.94
N ALA A 124 -7.48 17.25 9.28
CA ALA A 124 -7.27 18.19 10.38
C ALA A 124 -6.97 17.49 11.73
N GLU A 125 -7.49 16.27 11.92
CA GLU A 125 -7.18 15.43 13.08
C GLU A 125 -5.76 14.87 13.05
N GLU A 126 -5.28 14.42 11.88
CA GLU A 126 -3.90 13.97 11.70
C GLU A 126 -2.92 15.13 11.82
N GLU A 127 -3.20 16.29 11.23
CA GLU A 127 -2.37 17.49 11.39
C GLU A 127 -2.25 17.92 12.85
N LYS A 128 -3.33 17.78 13.63
CA LYS A 128 -3.31 18.09 15.05
C LYS A 128 -2.44 17.10 15.84
N LYS A 129 -2.55 15.80 15.55
CA LYS A 129 -1.69 14.76 16.15
C LYS A 129 -0.23 14.93 15.76
N MET A 130 0.06 15.32 14.52
CA MET A 130 1.43 15.55 14.06
C MET A 130 2.10 16.76 14.72
N LYS A 131 1.31 17.72 15.20
CA LYS A 131 1.79 18.87 15.99
C LYS A 131 1.98 18.55 17.48
N GLU A 132 1.60 17.35 17.93
CA GLU A 132 1.88 16.96 19.31
C GLU A 132 3.38 16.73 19.50
N LYS A 133 3.93 17.34 20.55
CA LYS A 133 5.36 17.27 20.82
C LYS A 133 5.69 15.95 21.49
N LEU A 134 6.61 15.21 20.90
CA LEU A 134 7.17 13.98 21.44
C LEU A 134 8.23 14.32 22.48
N VAL A 135 8.24 13.60 23.60
CA VAL A 135 9.31 13.72 24.59
C VAL A 135 10.45 12.78 24.19
N ILE A 136 11.54 13.37 23.70
CA ILE A 136 12.74 12.66 23.27
C ILE A 136 13.89 13.22 24.11
N ASP A 137 14.57 12.34 24.85
CA ASP A 137 15.64 12.72 25.80
C ASP A 137 15.20 13.81 26.80
N GLY A 138 13.94 13.75 27.25
CA GLY A 138 13.36 14.72 28.18
C GLY A 138 12.98 16.07 27.54
N GLN A 139 13.18 16.25 26.24
CA GLN A 139 12.83 17.47 25.51
C GLN A 139 11.61 17.24 24.62
N LYS A 140 10.70 18.22 24.61
CA LYS A 140 9.55 18.23 23.72
C LYS A 140 9.97 18.64 22.30
N ARG A 141 9.91 17.71 21.36
CA ARG A 141 10.28 17.90 19.95
C ARG A 141 9.09 17.63 19.04
N GLU A 142 9.05 18.33 17.92
CA GLU A 142 8.03 18.18 16.88
C GLU A 142 8.70 17.61 15.63
N ILE A 143 8.09 16.59 15.01
CA ILE A 143 8.59 16.00 13.77
C ILE A 143 8.26 16.94 12.62
N GLU A 144 9.28 17.40 11.89
CA GLU A 144 9.13 18.20 10.67
C GLU A 144 8.80 17.30 9.47
N LYS A 145 9.63 16.27 9.25
CA LYS A 145 9.49 15.32 8.14
C LYS A 145 10.33 14.07 8.38
N LEU A 146 10.03 13.02 7.62
CA LEU A 146 10.90 11.85 7.50
C LEU A 146 11.78 12.01 6.25
N LYS A 147 13.11 11.86 6.40
CA LYS A 147 14.08 12.09 5.29
C LYS A 147 14.39 10.84 4.48
N GLY A 148 14.32 9.68 5.11
CA GLY A 148 14.66 8.41 4.48
C GLY A 148 14.41 7.24 5.44
N ARG A 149 14.67 6.04 4.94
CA ARG A 149 14.56 4.81 5.73
C ARG A 149 15.81 3.96 5.56
N ARG A 150 16.13 3.15 6.57
CA ARG A 150 17.13 2.09 6.48
C ARG A 150 16.58 0.81 7.06
N LYS A 151 17.19 -0.30 6.66
CA LYS A 151 16.79 -1.63 7.12
C LYS A 151 17.22 -1.84 8.56
N HIS A 152 16.27 -2.23 9.41
CA HIS A 152 16.51 -2.56 10.81
C HIS A 152 15.95 -3.96 11.13
N LYS A 153 16.83 -4.96 11.26
CA LYS A 153 16.43 -6.36 11.46
C LYS A 153 15.39 -6.81 10.39
N ASN A 154 14.16 -7.09 10.82
CA ASN A 154 13.03 -7.53 9.98
C ASN A 154 12.05 -6.40 9.62
N THR A 155 12.35 -5.15 10.02
CA THR A 155 11.55 -3.96 9.76
C THR A 155 12.43 -2.83 9.18
N TYR A 156 11.89 -1.61 9.16
CA TYR A 156 12.57 -0.40 8.77
C TYR A 156 12.59 0.59 9.94
N GLU A 157 13.64 1.40 9.98
CA GLU A 157 13.71 2.59 10.81
C GLU A 157 13.84 3.81 9.90
N TYR A 158 13.23 4.91 10.31
CA TYR A 158 13.09 6.13 9.52
C TYR A 158 13.86 7.26 10.17
N GLU A 159 14.57 8.03 9.34
CA GLU A 159 15.29 9.22 9.78
C GLU A 159 14.30 10.35 10.03
N VAL A 160 14.17 10.75 11.29
CA VAL A 160 13.25 11.79 11.76
C VAL A 160 13.98 13.12 11.82
N LYS A 161 13.50 14.07 11.02
CA LYS A 161 13.92 15.48 11.09
C LYS A 161 12.99 16.23 12.02
N PHE A 162 13.57 16.96 12.99
CA PHE A 162 12.81 17.78 13.93
C PHE A 162 12.77 19.25 13.50
N VAL A 163 11.67 19.92 13.83
CA VAL A 163 11.45 21.34 13.55
C VAL A 163 12.51 22.18 14.27
N GLY A 164 13.20 23.05 13.53
CA GLY A 164 14.13 24.03 14.09
C GLY A 164 15.46 23.46 14.60
N LEU A 165 15.73 22.17 14.42
CA LEU A 165 17.02 21.56 14.73
C LEU A 165 17.82 21.33 13.44
N GLU A 166 19.14 21.23 13.56
CA GLU A 166 20.03 20.85 12.45
C GLU A 166 19.95 19.34 12.14
N ASP A 167 20.47 18.93 10.99
CA ASP A 167 20.40 17.53 10.53
C ASP A 167 21.22 16.57 11.40
N ASP A 168 22.21 17.08 12.15
CA ASP A 168 23.02 16.30 13.09
C ASP A 168 22.23 15.82 14.32
N LYS A 169 21.05 16.41 14.58
CA LYS A 169 20.14 16.02 15.68
C LYS A 169 19.06 15.04 15.25
N ASN A 170 19.07 14.61 13.99
CA ASN A 170 18.12 13.61 13.51
C ASN A 170 18.34 12.28 14.23
N ILE A 171 17.23 11.58 14.52
CA ILE A 171 17.27 10.25 15.11
C ILE A 171 16.58 9.26 14.17
N TYR A 172 16.84 7.98 14.40
CA TYR A 172 16.11 6.91 13.72
C TYR A 172 15.03 6.36 14.66
N MET A 173 13.79 6.30 14.18
CA MET A 173 12.67 5.69 14.88
C MET A 173 12.17 4.47 14.10
N ILE A 174 11.75 3.42 14.81
CA ILE A 174 11.23 2.21 14.17
C ILE A 174 9.85 2.50 13.58
N ARG A 175 9.50 1.81 12.49
CA ARG A 175 8.19 1.90 11.83
C ARG A 175 7.02 1.90 12.80
N ASP A 176 6.95 0.87 13.65
CA ASP A 176 5.81 0.62 14.53
C ASP A 176 5.60 1.78 15.52
N ASP A 177 6.70 2.35 16.06
CA ASP A 177 6.64 3.53 16.94
C ASP A 177 6.06 4.75 16.21
N LEU A 178 6.47 4.98 14.96
CA LEU A 178 5.96 6.09 14.15
C LEU A 178 4.48 5.90 13.78
N GLU A 179 4.05 4.68 13.49
CA GLU A 179 2.65 4.35 13.21
C GLU A 179 1.78 4.52 14.46
N ASP A 180 2.23 4.05 15.63
CA ASP A 180 1.52 4.21 16.91
C ASP A 180 1.37 5.70 17.29
N LEU A 181 2.36 6.53 16.95
CA LEU A 181 2.33 7.98 17.12
C LEU A 181 1.48 8.72 16.06
N GLY A 182 0.92 8.01 15.08
CA GLY A 182 0.05 8.57 14.06
C GLY A 182 0.75 9.14 12.83
N PHE A 183 2.04 8.84 12.63
CA PHE A 183 2.83 9.26 11.45
C PHE A 183 2.77 8.27 10.28
N GLU A 184 1.74 7.42 10.24
CA GLU A 184 1.48 6.38 9.23
C GLU A 184 1.60 6.91 7.79
N LYS A 185 1.00 8.09 7.51
CA LYS A 185 1.04 8.73 6.18
C LYS A 185 2.46 9.19 5.78
N MET A 186 3.24 9.72 6.73
CA MET A 186 4.62 10.12 6.47
C MET A 186 5.50 8.90 6.19
N VAL A 187 5.30 7.82 6.95
CA VAL A 187 5.97 6.53 6.76
C VAL A 187 5.67 5.99 5.36
N ALA A 188 4.38 5.94 4.99
CA ALA A 188 3.94 5.48 3.67
C ALA A 188 4.55 6.32 2.53
N ARG A 189 4.64 7.65 2.70
CA ARG A 189 5.26 8.54 1.72
C ARG A 189 6.74 8.23 1.49
N VAL A 190 7.52 8.07 2.56
CA VAL A 190 8.95 7.73 2.44
C VAL A 190 9.13 6.33 1.84
N ASP A 191 8.23 5.40 2.15
CA ASP A 191 8.24 4.07 1.54
C ASP A 191 8.03 4.13 0.03
N GLU A 192 7.04 4.90 -0.43
CA GLU A 192 6.75 5.11 -1.85
C GLU A 192 7.90 5.81 -2.58
N GLU A 193 8.46 6.88 -1.99
CA GLU A 193 9.61 7.61 -2.53
C GLU A 193 10.82 6.68 -2.69
N GLU A 194 11.14 5.88 -1.67
CA GLU A 194 12.27 4.95 -1.72
C GLU A 194 12.01 3.79 -2.69
N ALA A 195 10.78 3.26 -2.74
CA ALA A 195 10.40 2.21 -3.68
C ALA A 195 10.49 2.68 -5.14
N ALA A 196 10.05 3.92 -5.42
CA ALA A 196 10.14 4.55 -6.73
C ALA A 196 11.61 4.85 -7.11
N ARG A 197 12.39 5.39 -6.18
CA ARG A 197 13.83 5.63 -6.37
C ARG A 197 14.57 4.34 -6.74
N MET A 198 14.28 3.23 -6.05
CA MET A 198 14.86 1.92 -6.40
C MET A 198 14.50 1.48 -7.83
N GLY A 199 13.30 1.78 -8.31
CA GLY A 199 12.88 1.50 -9.69
C GLY A 199 13.58 2.40 -10.72
N MET A 200 13.88 3.66 -10.38
CA MET A 200 14.64 4.55 -11.26
C MET A 200 16.13 4.24 -11.33
N VAL A 201 16.70 3.75 -10.23
CA VAL A 201 18.10 3.29 -10.21
C VAL A 201 18.30 2.10 -11.15
N SER A 202 17.33 1.18 -11.24
CA SER A 202 17.42 0.06 -12.17
C SER A 202 17.22 0.47 -13.64
N ARG A 203 16.43 1.53 -13.89
CA ARG A 203 16.15 2.04 -15.23
C ARG A 203 16.21 3.58 -15.28
N PRO A 204 17.38 4.16 -15.57
CA PRO A 204 17.53 5.60 -15.72
C PRO A 204 16.61 6.17 -16.81
N LEU A 205 16.08 7.37 -16.57
CA LEU A 205 15.16 8.08 -17.48
C LEU A 205 15.91 8.69 -18.68
N THR A 206 16.41 7.83 -19.56
CA THR A 206 17.10 8.22 -20.80
C THR A 206 16.23 7.92 -22.02
N LYS A 207 16.44 8.68 -23.10
CA LYS A 207 15.74 8.48 -24.37
C LYS A 207 15.84 7.04 -24.87
N ALA A 208 17.05 6.46 -24.81
CA ALA A 208 17.31 5.09 -25.26
C ALA A 208 16.59 4.04 -24.40
N ASN A 209 16.60 4.18 -23.07
CA ASN A 209 15.90 3.25 -22.19
C ASN A 209 14.38 3.31 -22.37
N ILE A 210 13.84 4.51 -22.62
CA ILE A 210 12.40 4.69 -22.87
C ILE A 210 12.00 4.08 -24.21
N GLU A 211 12.82 4.28 -25.25
CA GLU A 211 12.59 3.67 -26.56
C GLU A 211 12.60 2.14 -26.48
N GLN A 212 13.61 1.56 -25.83
CA GLN A 212 13.68 0.11 -25.63
C GLN A 212 12.48 -0.40 -24.82
N HIS A 213 12.10 0.28 -23.74
CA HIS A 213 10.95 -0.11 -22.93
C HIS A 213 9.63 -0.05 -23.71
N LEU A 214 9.45 0.95 -24.57
CA LEU A 214 8.27 1.05 -25.43
C LEU A 214 8.28 -0.05 -26.51
N ALA A 215 9.45 -0.40 -27.04
CA ALA A 215 9.61 -1.53 -27.95
C ALA A 215 9.26 -2.86 -27.27
N ASP A 216 9.63 -3.06 -26.01
CA ASP A 216 9.27 -4.24 -25.22
C ASP A 216 7.75 -4.37 -25.01
N VAL A 217 7.03 -3.24 -25.02
CA VAL A 217 5.54 -3.18 -24.98
C VAL A 217 4.94 -3.28 -26.40
N GLY A 218 5.78 -3.42 -27.42
CA GLY A 218 5.41 -3.61 -28.82
C GLY A 218 5.13 -2.31 -29.58
N LEU A 219 5.66 -1.17 -29.13
CA LEU A 219 5.60 0.10 -29.86
C LEU A 219 6.95 0.37 -30.53
N ASP A 220 6.98 0.34 -31.87
CA ASP A 220 8.22 0.54 -32.63
C ASP A 220 8.86 1.90 -32.35
N ALA A 221 10.20 1.96 -32.45
CA ALA A 221 11.00 3.16 -32.18
C ALA A 221 10.54 4.40 -32.98
N GLU A 222 10.09 4.21 -34.23
CA GLU A 222 9.54 5.29 -35.06
C GLU A 222 8.32 5.96 -34.41
N PHE A 223 7.42 5.17 -33.86
CA PHE A 223 6.23 5.68 -33.17
C PHE A 223 6.52 6.16 -31.75
N ALA A 224 7.49 5.53 -31.07
CA ALA A 224 7.87 5.86 -29.70
C ALA A 224 8.59 7.22 -29.59
N THR A 225 9.47 7.52 -30.55
CA THR A 225 10.44 8.61 -30.43
C THR A 225 10.24 9.74 -31.44
N HIS A 226 9.71 9.44 -32.63
CA HIS A 226 9.65 10.42 -33.73
C HIS A 226 8.22 10.89 -34.02
N SER A 227 7.23 10.04 -33.77
CA SER A 227 5.82 10.37 -33.95
C SER A 227 5.24 11.06 -32.71
N ARG A 228 4.43 12.11 -32.93
CA ARG A 228 3.64 12.72 -31.85
C ARG A 228 2.46 11.84 -31.51
N ILE A 229 2.05 11.85 -30.25
CA ILE A 229 0.90 11.09 -29.73
C ILE A 229 -0.38 11.36 -30.52
N ARG A 230 -0.55 12.60 -31.05
CA ARG A 230 -1.68 12.97 -31.92
C ARG A 230 -1.87 12.01 -33.10
N GLY A 231 -0.77 11.57 -33.72
CA GLY A 231 -0.79 10.74 -34.94
C GLY A 231 -0.88 9.24 -34.67
N LEU A 232 -0.90 8.81 -33.41
CA LEU A 232 -0.94 7.39 -33.06
C LEU A 232 -2.35 6.82 -33.20
N SER A 233 -2.44 5.57 -33.64
CA SER A 233 -3.69 4.80 -33.62
C SER A 233 -4.19 4.55 -32.19
N GLY A 234 -5.44 4.12 -32.04
CA GLY A 234 -6.01 3.72 -30.75
C GLY A 234 -5.09 2.71 -30.04
N GLY A 235 -4.82 1.56 -30.66
CA GLY A 235 -3.93 0.55 -30.09
C GLY A 235 -2.50 0.99 -29.82
N GLN A 236 -1.95 1.94 -30.59
CA GLN A 236 -0.65 2.53 -30.27
C GLN A 236 -0.71 3.38 -29.00
N LYS A 237 -1.75 4.21 -28.83
CA LYS A 237 -1.95 4.98 -27.58
C LYS A 237 -2.11 4.07 -26.37
N VAL A 238 -2.73 2.90 -26.52
CA VAL A 238 -2.85 1.87 -25.47
C VAL A 238 -1.48 1.37 -25.04
N LYS A 239 -0.60 1.07 -26.00
CA LYS A 239 0.79 0.69 -25.72
C LYS A 239 1.55 1.81 -25.01
N VAL A 240 1.30 3.07 -25.34
CA VAL A 240 1.89 4.22 -24.63
C VAL A 240 1.39 4.30 -23.17
N VAL A 241 0.09 4.14 -22.93
CA VAL A 241 -0.49 4.15 -21.57
C VAL A 241 0.09 3.01 -20.73
N ILE A 242 0.09 1.79 -21.27
CA ILE A 242 0.63 0.60 -20.57
C ILE A 242 2.13 0.79 -20.36
N GLY A 243 2.87 1.21 -21.38
CA GLY A 243 4.30 1.49 -21.28
C GLY A 243 4.62 2.52 -20.20
N ALA A 244 3.88 3.62 -20.15
CA ALA A 244 4.05 4.63 -19.11
C ALA A 244 3.73 4.09 -17.71
N ALA A 245 2.63 3.36 -17.54
CA ALA A 245 2.26 2.75 -16.26
C ALA A 245 3.30 1.71 -15.78
N MET A 246 3.93 1.00 -16.72
CA MET A 246 4.91 -0.05 -16.44
C MET A 246 6.35 0.48 -16.29
N TRP A 247 6.57 1.78 -16.53
CA TRP A 247 7.91 2.38 -16.49
C TRP A 247 8.60 2.18 -15.14
N ASN A 248 7.86 2.39 -14.04
CA ASN A 248 8.37 2.24 -12.68
C ASN A 248 8.41 0.77 -12.19
N GLN A 249 8.41 -0.20 -13.11
CA GLN A 249 8.49 -1.64 -12.81
C GLN A 249 7.59 -2.05 -11.64
N PRO A 250 6.26 -1.85 -11.78
CA PRO A 250 5.31 -2.19 -10.72
C PRO A 250 5.39 -3.69 -10.38
N HIS A 251 4.99 -4.04 -9.16
CA HIS A 251 4.80 -5.43 -8.75
C HIS A 251 3.33 -5.84 -8.91
N ILE A 252 2.42 -4.88 -8.76
CA ILE A 252 0.98 -5.05 -8.95
C ILE A 252 0.49 -4.04 -10.00
N LEU A 253 -0.25 -4.54 -10.98
CA LEU A 253 -0.95 -3.74 -11.97
C LEU A 253 -2.45 -3.76 -11.66
N VAL A 254 -3.03 -2.59 -11.46
CA VAL A 254 -4.47 -2.41 -11.29
C VAL A 254 -5.02 -1.75 -12.55
N MET A 255 -6.03 -2.35 -13.17
CA MET A 255 -6.69 -1.81 -14.37
C MET A 255 -8.17 -1.59 -14.11
N ASP A 256 -8.62 -0.35 -14.32
CA ASP A 256 -10.00 0.06 -14.08
C ASP A 256 -10.77 0.17 -15.40
N GLU A 257 -11.69 -0.77 -15.61
CA GLU A 257 -12.54 -0.89 -16.81
C GLU A 257 -11.76 -0.85 -18.14
N PRO A 258 -10.75 -1.71 -18.36
CA PRO A 258 -9.91 -1.66 -19.56
C PRO A 258 -10.70 -1.95 -20.85
N THR A 259 -11.82 -2.67 -20.77
CA THR A 259 -12.63 -3.02 -21.96
C THR A 259 -13.38 -1.84 -22.55
N ASN A 260 -13.58 -0.75 -21.81
CA ASN A 260 -14.48 0.34 -22.23
C ASN A 260 -13.84 1.30 -23.25
N TYR A 261 -12.52 1.27 -23.40
CA TYR A 261 -11.75 2.23 -24.21
C TYR A 261 -10.85 1.56 -25.25
N LEU A 262 -10.93 0.23 -25.34
CA LEU A 262 -10.10 -0.58 -26.22
C LEU A 262 -10.95 -1.17 -27.33
N ASP A 263 -10.43 -1.10 -28.56
CA ASP A 263 -10.93 -1.93 -29.65
C ASP A 263 -10.55 -3.40 -29.41
N ARG A 264 -11.13 -4.29 -30.22
CA ARG A 264 -10.96 -5.75 -30.08
C ARG A 264 -9.49 -6.17 -30.20
N ASP A 265 -8.75 -5.57 -31.12
CA ASP A 265 -7.35 -5.92 -31.39
C ASP A 265 -6.44 -5.46 -30.25
N SER A 266 -6.66 -4.25 -29.73
CA SER A 266 -5.97 -3.71 -28.57
C SER A 266 -6.27 -4.47 -27.29
N LEU A 267 -7.52 -4.94 -27.13
CA LEU A 267 -7.89 -5.80 -26.00
C LEU A 267 -7.19 -7.15 -26.06
N GLY A 268 -7.04 -7.73 -27.26
CA GLY A 268 -6.26 -8.95 -27.49
C GLY A 268 -4.78 -8.77 -27.16
N ALA A 269 -4.17 -7.66 -27.60
CA ALA A 269 -2.79 -7.33 -27.26
C ALA A 269 -2.59 -7.14 -25.75
N LEU A 270 -3.52 -6.45 -25.08
CA LEU A 270 -3.52 -6.27 -23.63
C LEU A 270 -3.62 -7.63 -22.91
N ALA A 271 -4.51 -8.51 -23.37
CA ALA A 271 -4.67 -9.85 -22.81
C ALA A 271 -3.36 -10.66 -22.89
N SER A 272 -2.65 -10.64 -24.02
CA SER A 272 -1.36 -11.30 -24.15
C SER A 272 -0.31 -10.71 -23.21
N ALA A 273 -0.22 -9.38 -23.13
CA ALA A 273 0.72 -8.70 -22.23
C ALA A 273 0.49 -9.04 -20.74
N ILE A 274 -0.77 -9.11 -20.30
CA ILE A 274 -1.13 -9.48 -18.92
C ILE A 274 -0.75 -10.94 -18.60
N LYS A 275 -0.85 -11.85 -19.58
CA LYS A 275 -0.47 -13.27 -19.39
C LYS A 275 1.03 -13.43 -19.17
N GLU A 276 1.85 -12.67 -19.90
CA GLU A 276 3.31 -12.72 -19.79
C GLU A 276 3.86 -11.91 -18.61
N TYR A 277 3.08 -10.99 -18.07
CA TYR A 277 3.51 -10.12 -16.98
C TYR A 277 3.88 -10.91 -15.71
N GLY A 278 5.11 -10.74 -15.23
CA GLY A 278 5.63 -11.51 -14.09
C GLY A 278 5.12 -11.09 -12.71
N GLY A 279 4.34 -10.01 -12.62
CA GLY A 279 3.75 -9.44 -11.39
C GLY A 279 2.25 -9.73 -11.27
N GLY A 280 1.64 -9.26 -10.18
CA GLY A 280 0.22 -9.50 -9.89
C GLY A 280 -0.69 -8.53 -10.63
N VAL A 281 -1.89 -8.96 -10.98
CA VAL A 281 -2.85 -8.16 -11.76
C VAL A 281 -4.21 -8.18 -11.09
N VAL A 282 -4.80 -7.00 -10.93
CA VAL A 282 -6.18 -6.79 -10.46
C VAL A 282 -6.94 -6.02 -11.53
N ILE A 283 -7.96 -6.65 -12.10
CA ILE A 283 -8.78 -6.07 -13.17
C ILE A 283 -10.15 -5.74 -12.59
N ILE A 284 -10.56 -4.48 -12.68
CA ILE A 284 -11.94 -4.07 -12.40
C ILE A 284 -12.66 -4.05 -13.75
N SER A 285 -13.70 -4.85 -13.91
CA SER A 285 -14.48 -4.82 -15.15
C SER A 285 -15.91 -5.32 -14.95
N HIS A 286 -16.82 -4.83 -15.77
CA HIS A 286 -18.14 -5.43 -15.97
C HIS A 286 -18.15 -6.58 -17.00
N ASN A 287 -17.08 -6.75 -17.77
CA ASN A 287 -17.01 -7.78 -18.81
C ASN A 287 -16.56 -9.12 -18.22
N ALA A 288 -17.54 -9.98 -17.91
CA ALA A 288 -17.29 -11.29 -17.32
C ALA A 288 -16.48 -12.24 -18.22
N GLU A 289 -16.61 -12.14 -19.54
CA GLU A 289 -15.89 -13.01 -20.48
C GLU A 289 -14.39 -12.70 -20.50
N PHE A 290 -14.05 -11.41 -20.51
CA PHE A 290 -12.67 -10.95 -20.39
C PHE A 290 -12.07 -11.36 -19.04
N CYS A 291 -12.78 -11.11 -17.94
CA CYS A 291 -12.33 -11.48 -16.59
C CYS A 291 -12.08 -12.98 -16.42
N LYS A 292 -12.98 -13.85 -16.89
CA LYS A 292 -12.84 -15.32 -16.77
C LYS A 292 -11.65 -15.87 -17.56
N THR A 293 -11.30 -15.22 -18.67
CA THR A 293 -10.18 -15.65 -19.51
C THR A 293 -8.83 -15.25 -18.90
N MET A 294 -8.81 -14.15 -18.16
CA MET A 294 -7.59 -13.49 -17.69
C MET A 294 -7.28 -13.73 -16.21
N CYS A 295 -8.32 -13.94 -15.40
CA CYS A 295 -8.22 -14.03 -13.95
C CYS A 295 -8.65 -15.41 -13.46
N GLN A 296 -7.92 -15.88 -12.45
CA GLN A 296 -8.17 -17.17 -11.79
C GLN A 296 -9.03 -16.98 -10.55
N GLU A 297 -8.95 -15.79 -9.94
CA GLU A 297 -9.69 -15.39 -8.75
C GLU A 297 -10.67 -14.26 -9.12
N GLU A 298 -11.86 -14.29 -8.54
CA GLU A 298 -12.90 -13.28 -8.75
C GLU A 298 -13.39 -12.75 -7.39
N TRP A 299 -13.42 -11.42 -7.27
CA TRP A 299 -14.00 -10.65 -6.18
C TRP A 299 -15.32 -10.06 -6.67
N SER A 300 -16.43 -10.68 -6.31
CA SER A 300 -17.76 -10.19 -6.61
C SER A 300 -18.23 -9.24 -5.51
N VAL A 301 -18.51 -7.99 -5.90
CA VAL A 301 -19.00 -6.91 -5.04
C VAL A 301 -20.41 -6.53 -5.50
N PRO A 302 -21.48 -7.17 -5.00
CA PRO A 302 -22.84 -6.94 -5.46
C PRO A 302 -23.44 -5.62 -4.94
N GLY A 303 -22.84 -5.02 -3.91
CA GLY A 303 -23.26 -3.73 -3.34
C GLY A 303 -24.09 -3.85 -2.05
N ASP A 304 -24.12 -5.04 -1.44
CA ASP A 304 -24.70 -5.35 -0.13
C ASP A 304 -23.69 -5.21 1.03
N GLY A 305 -22.47 -4.75 0.73
CA GLY A 305 -21.38 -4.63 1.70
C GLY A 305 -20.48 -5.85 1.80
N ILE A 306 -20.84 -6.99 1.21
CA ILE A 306 -20.07 -8.23 1.30
C ILE A 306 -19.25 -8.42 0.02
N VAL A 307 -17.98 -8.81 0.16
CA VAL A 307 -17.14 -9.21 -0.97
C VAL A 307 -17.10 -10.73 -1.04
N HIS A 308 -17.66 -11.31 -2.09
CA HIS A 308 -17.62 -12.74 -2.34
C HIS A 308 -16.37 -13.08 -3.15
N ILE A 309 -15.54 -13.97 -2.63
CA ILE A 309 -14.29 -14.38 -3.29
C ILE A 309 -14.47 -15.81 -3.84
N THR A 310 -14.27 -15.99 -5.14
CA THR A 310 -14.30 -17.28 -5.82
C THR A 310 -12.99 -17.53 -6.56
N GLY A 311 -12.66 -18.80 -6.83
CA GLY A 311 -11.39 -19.16 -7.49
C GLY A 311 -10.14 -18.95 -6.62
N ASN A 312 -10.33 -18.64 -5.34
CA ASN A 312 -9.24 -18.41 -4.41
C ASN A 312 -8.35 -19.66 -4.30
N GLN A 313 -7.12 -19.55 -4.79
CA GLN A 313 -6.11 -20.61 -4.60
C GLN A 313 -5.68 -20.71 -3.14
N TYR A 314 -5.85 -19.64 -2.38
CA TYR A 314 -5.66 -19.66 -0.95
C TYR A 314 -6.94 -20.23 -0.34
N LYS A 315 -6.83 -21.44 0.22
CA LYS A 315 -7.75 -21.83 1.27
C LYS A 315 -7.87 -20.62 2.18
N GLN A 316 -9.08 -20.11 2.39
CA GLN A 316 -9.37 -19.43 3.63
C GLN A 316 -9.12 -20.48 4.71
N GLU A 317 -7.85 -20.70 5.06
CA GLU A 317 -7.53 -21.03 6.42
C GLU A 317 -8.31 -19.98 7.17
N LYS A 318 -9.36 -20.44 7.87
CA LYS A 318 -9.99 -19.65 8.91
C LYS A 318 -8.82 -18.90 9.53
N LEU A 319 -8.86 -17.57 9.46
CA LEU A 319 -8.13 -16.74 10.40
C LEU A 319 -8.70 -17.13 11.77
N LYS A 320 -8.37 -18.36 12.21
CA LYS A 320 -8.33 -18.73 13.60
C LYS A 320 -7.45 -17.63 14.13
N GLU A 321 -8.03 -16.83 15.00
CA GLU A 321 -7.31 -16.06 16.00
C GLU A 321 -5.95 -16.73 16.17
N GLN A 322 -4.88 -16.03 15.85
CA GLN A 322 -3.55 -16.48 16.24
C GLN A 322 -3.53 -16.46 17.76
N VAL A 323 -4.10 -17.51 18.36
CA VAL A 323 -3.64 -18.08 19.59
C VAL A 323 -2.23 -18.51 19.24
N ILE A 324 -1.29 -17.70 19.72
CA ILE A 324 0.14 -17.92 19.70
C ILE A 324 0.36 -19.41 20.04
N GLN A 325 0.73 -20.22 19.07
CA GLN A 325 1.24 -21.56 19.35
C GLN A 325 2.67 -21.37 19.84
N ASP A 326 2.76 -21.26 21.17
CA ASP A 326 3.99 -21.26 21.95
C ASP A 326 4.67 -22.63 21.84
N GLU A 327 5.61 -22.79 20.92
CA GLU A 327 6.75 -23.73 21.06
C GLU A 327 7.75 -23.48 19.92
N VAL A 328 8.86 -22.81 20.25
CA VAL A 328 10.02 -22.70 19.35
C VAL A 328 11.17 -23.49 19.98
N THR A 329 11.63 -24.50 19.27
CA THR A 329 12.81 -25.29 19.63
C THR A 329 14.06 -24.59 19.07
N ASP A 330 15.03 -24.28 19.93
CA ASP A 330 16.34 -23.78 19.47
C ASP A 330 17.17 -24.91 18.85
N ALA A 331 18.17 -24.58 18.03
CA ALA A 331 19.02 -25.51 17.29
C ALA A 331 19.89 -26.45 18.18
N LEU A 332 19.81 -26.31 19.50
CA LEU A 332 20.47 -27.15 20.51
C LEU A 332 19.49 -27.96 21.38
N GLY A 333 18.19 -28.03 21.01
CA GLY A 333 17.24 -28.99 21.58
C GLY A 333 16.65 -28.63 22.95
N ASN A 334 16.85 -27.42 23.46
CA ASN A 334 16.24 -26.98 24.72
C ASN A 334 14.90 -26.27 24.48
N THR A 335 13.86 -26.70 25.22
CA THR A 335 12.53 -26.08 25.19
C THR A 335 12.47 -24.90 26.16
N ILE A 336 12.30 -23.68 25.64
CA ILE A 336 12.09 -22.47 26.45
C ILE A 336 10.60 -22.11 26.40
N LYS A 337 9.92 -22.19 27.55
CA LYS A 337 8.53 -21.71 27.71
C LYS A 337 8.53 -20.20 27.87
N VAL A 338 8.23 -19.46 26.81
CA VAL A 338 8.03 -18.00 26.88
C VAL A 338 6.62 -17.75 27.42
N LYS A 339 6.47 -17.00 28.51
CA LYS A 339 5.16 -16.62 29.05
C LYS A 339 4.46 -15.67 28.05
N ALA A 340 3.19 -16.00 27.73
CA ALA A 340 2.32 -15.23 26.85
C ALA A 340 2.32 -13.71 27.13
N PRO A 341 2.15 -12.86 26.10
CA PRO A 341 2.01 -11.43 26.31
C PRO A 341 0.74 -11.12 27.12
N LYS A 342 0.89 -10.31 28.18
CA LYS A 342 -0.23 -9.90 29.05
C LYS A 342 -1.28 -9.14 28.23
N LYS A 343 -2.56 -9.54 28.37
CA LYS A 343 -3.74 -8.88 27.78
C LYS A 343 -3.71 -7.37 28.09
N LYS A 344 -3.79 -6.48 27.08
CA LYS A 344 -3.92 -5.02 27.27
C LYS A 344 -5.19 -4.75 28.10
N LEU A 345 -5.02 -4.17 29.28
CA LEU A 345 -6.12 -3.84 30.21
C LEU A 345 -6.96 -2.68 29.67
N SER A 346 -8.28 -2.75 29.82
CA SER A 346 -9.16 -1.64 29.44
C SER A 346 -8.90 -0.40 30.32
N ARG A 347 -9.24 0.81 29.82
CA ARG A 347 -9.11 2.08 30.57
C ARG A 347 -9.76 2.05 31.96
N LYS A 348 -10.84 1.27 32.13
CA LYS A 348 -11.55 1.11 33.42
C LYS A 348 -10.77 0.24 34.41
N GLU A 349 -10.13 -0.82 33.92
CA GLU A 349 -9.33 -1.74 34.74
C GLU A 349 -7.97 -1.14 35.12
N LEU A 350 -7.39 -0.31 34.26
CA LEU A 350 -6.14 0.42 34.55
C LEU A 350 -6.34 1.42 35.70
N LYS A 351 -7.45 2.17 35.69
CA LYS A 351 -7.81 3.10 36.79
C LYS A 351 -8.06 2.37 38.10
N ALA A 352 -8.69 1.19 38.06
CA ALA A 352 -8.92 0.37 39.24
C ALA A 352 -7.59 -0.12 39.86
N LYS A 353 -6.66 -0.62 39.04
CA LYS A 353 -5.34 -1.07 39.50
C LYS A 353 -4.46 0.06 40.04
N ILE A 354 -4.53 1.26 39.46
CA ILE A 354 -3.82 2.44 39.98
C ILE A 354 -4.37 2.84 41.35
N LYS A 355 -5.70 2.83 41.52
CA LYS A 355 -6.35 3.13 42.81
C LYS A 355 -6.00 2.08 43.87
N GLU A 356 -5.97 0.81 43.49
CA GLU A 356 -5.59 -0.29 44.38
C GLU A 356 -4.11 -0.22 44.79
N ARG A 357 -3.21 0.11 43.85
CA ARG A 357 -1.77 0.29 44.13
C ARG A 357 -1.52 1.45 45.08
N LYS A 358 -2.21 2.58 44.89
CA LYS A 358 -2.12 3.74 45.79
C LYS A 358 -2.60 3.38 47.20
N ALA A 359 -3.72 2.66 47.30
CA ALA A 359 -4.25 2.20 48.59
C ALA A 359 -3.38 1.13 49.29
N LYS A 360 -2.51 0.41 48.57
CA LYS A 360 -1.52 -0.53 49.14
C LYS A 360 -0.27 0.20 49.62
N LEU A 361 0.18 1.22 48.88
CA LEU A 361 1.28 2.08 49.29
C LEU A 361 0.93 2.89 50.56
N ASP A 362 -0.30 3.42 50.63
CA ASP A 362 -0.80 4.17 51.80
C ASP A 362 -1.00 3.26 53.04
N ARG A 363 -1.05 1.93 52.86
CA ARG A 363 -1.10 0.94 53.94
C ARG A 363 0.26 0.38 54.34
N GLY A 364 1.34 0.81 53.68
CA GLY A 364 2.71 0.40 54.01
C GLY A 364 3.11 -0.97 53.48
N ASP A 365 2.36 -1.54 52.53
CA ASP A 365 2.68 -2.85 51.93
C ASP A 365 3.80 -2.72 50.88
N GLU A 366 4.74 -3.68 50.83
CA GLU A 366 5.77 -3.76 49.79
C GLU A 366 5.17 -4.05 48.40
N VAL A 367 5.59 -3.29 47.40
CA VAL A 367 5.11 -3.42 46.02
C VAL A 367 6.30 -3.62 45.08
N SER A 368 6.25 -4.64 44.22
CA SER A 368 7.32 -5.03 43.29
C SER A 368 7.76 -3.90 42.33
N SER A 369 9.06 -3.86 42.04
CA SER A 369 9.77 -2.83 41.25
C SER A 369 9.73 -3.02 39.73
N ASP A 370 9.20 -4.12 39.20
CA ASP A 370 9.09 -4.35 37.75
C ASP A 370 7.83 -3.66 37.16
N PRO A 371 7.96 -2.66 36.27
CA PRO A 371 6.84 -1.90 35.72
C PRO A 371 6.23 -2.52 34.45
N ASP A 372 6.21 -3.86 34.33
CA ASP A 372 5.60 -4.55 33.20
C ASP A 372 4.06 -4.60 33.30
N GLY A 373 3.44 -3.49 32.91
CA GLY A 373 2.00 -3.40 32.64
C GLY A 373 1.32 -2.09 33.01
N LEU A 374 2.08 -1.03 33.33
CA LEU A 374 1.55 0.28 33.74
C LEU A 374 2.32 1.42 33.08
N TYR A 375 2.27 1.50 31.76
CA TYR A 375 2.43 2.79 31.07
C TYR A 375 1.18 3.03 30.23
N ALA A 376 0.28 3.82 30.80
CA ALA A 376 -0.67 4.58 30.02
C ALA A 376 0.14 5.63 29.25
N GLU A 377 -0.07 5.70 27.93
CA GLU A 377 0.09 6.93 27.17
C GLU A 377 -0.54 8.09 27.96
N HIS A 378 0.29 8.90 28.61
CA HIS A 378 -0.11 10.22 29.08
C HIS A 378 0.87 11.22 28.48
N GLY A 379 0.35 11.89 27.45
CA GLY A 379 0.91 13.13 26.96
C GLY A 379 1.02 14.15 28.08
N CYS A 380 2.10 14.91 27.99
CA CYS A 380 2.27 16.17 28.67
C CYS A 380 2.78 17.19 27.66
#